data_AF-A0A533MMJ5-F1
#
_entry.id   AF-A0A533MMJ5-F1
#
_cell.length_a   1.000
_cell.length_b   1.000
_cell.length_c   1.000
_cell.angle_alpha   90.00
_cell.angle_beta   90.00
_cell.angle_gamma   90.00
#
_symmetry.space_group_name_H-M   'P 1'
#
loop_
_entity.id
_entity.type
_entity.pdbx_description
1 polymer ?
#
loop_
_entity_poly.entity_id
_entity_poly.type
_entity_poly.pdbx_seq_one_letter_code
_entity_poly.pdbx_strand_id
1 'polypeptide(L)'
;MKLKCGKCGTEVDEEDSYELGNEQVCEDCYFDSAMPQNPCNPVAQSSTDKFLEAFGEVKPEQLLEEQRKVYEFIREREKVTSMEILQKFSMRQGELTQIFIVLRRFKLAKGARIDNEIYCVPWDYGISEDYDEE
;
A
#
# COMPACT_ATOMS: atom_id res chain seq x y z
N MET A 1 29.15 -15.13 -7.16
CA MET A 1 28.26 -16.20 -7.71
C MET A 1 26.87 -15.59 -7.74
N LYS A 2 25.99 -15.93 -8.69
CA LYS A 2 24.65 -15.33 -8.70
C LYS A 2 23.62 -16.23 -8.03
N LEU A 3 22.76 -15.63 -7.20
CA LEU A 3 21.64 -16.30 -6.54
C LEU A 3 20.34 -15.53 -6.78
N LYS A 4 19.21 -16.19 -6.54
CA LYS A 4 17.89 -15.55 -6.64
C LYS A 4 17.44 -15.09 -5.26
N CYS A 5 16.98 -13.84 -5.18
CA CYS A 5 16.36 -13.29 -3.97
C CYS A 5 15.17 -14.16 -3.54
N GLY A 6 15.13 -14.55 -2.27
CA GLY A 6 14.05 -15.38 -1.70
C GLY A 6 12.65 -14.76 -1.75
N LYS A 7 12.56 -13.42 -1.83
CA LYS A 7 11.28 -12.69 -1.87
C LYS A 7 10.79 -12.34 -3.26
N CYS A 8 11.63 -11.68 -4.05
CA CYS A 8 11.23 -11.16 -5.37
C CYS A 8 11.75 -12.00 -6.56
N GLY A 9 12.67 -12.94 -6.31
CA GLY A 9 13.24 -13.79 -7.36
C GLY A 9 14.28 -13.13 -8.27
N THR A 10 14.60 -11.85 -8.07
CA THR A 10 15.64 -11.13 -8.81
C THR A 10 17.01 -11.79 -8.63
N GLU A 11 17.79 -11.88 -9.71
CA GLU A 11 19.18 -12.33 -9.65
C GLU A 11 20.06 -11.26 -9.00
N VAL A 12 20.77 -11.64 -7.93
CA VAL A 12 21.74 -10.81 -7.21
C VAL A 12 23.07 -11.53 -7.14
N ASP A 13 24.16 -10.77 -7.08
CA ASP A 13 25.44 -11.38 -6.72
C ASP A 13 25.41 -11.78 -5.25
N GLU A 14 26.07 -12.88 -4.92
CA GLU A 14 26.16 -13.40 -3.56
C GLU A 14 26.82 -12.37 -2.62
N GLU A 15 27.78 -11.61 -3.14
CA GLU A 15 28.45 -10.53 -2.41
C GLU A 15 27.53 -9.32 -2.15
N ASP A 16 26.51 -9.13 -2.98
CA ASP A 16 25.49 -8.06 -2.89
C ASP A 16 24.16 -8.57 -2.31
N SER A 17 24.17 -9.77 -1.71
CA SER A 17 23.00 -10.36 -1.06
C SER A 17 23.01 -10.14 0.46
N TYR A 18 21.83 -10.06 1.04
CA TYR A 18 21.64 -9.77 2.46
C TYR A 18 20.89 -10.92 3.13
N GLU A 19 21.29 -11.26 4.35
CA GLU A 19 20.59 -12.24 5.16
C GLU A 19 19.39 -11.59 5.85
N LEU A 20 18.21 -12.16 5.64
CA LEU A 20 16.97 -11.73 6.29
C LEU A 20 16.28 -12.94 6.93
N GLY A 21 16.59 -13.22 8.19
CA GLY A 21 16.11 -14.45 8.84
C GLY A 21 16.89 -15.66 8.33
N ASN A 22 16.22 -16.56 7.61
CA ASN A 22 16.83 -17.79 7.04
C ASN A 22 16.94 -17.74 5.51
N GLU A 23 16.71 -16.58 4.89
CA GLU A 23 16.71 -16.39 3.44
C GLU A 23 17.72 -15.31 3.01
N GLN A 24 18.29 -15.49 1.81
CA GLN A 24 19.13 -14.50 1.14
C GLN A 24 18.25 -13.64 0.22
N VAL A 25 18.33 -12.32 0.37
CA VAL A 25 17.48 -11.36 -0.33
C VAL A 25 18.31 -10.26 -1.00
N CYS A 26 17.73 -9.58 -1.99
CA CYS A 26 18.34 -8.37 -2.56
C CYS A 26 18.26 -7.18 -1.59
N GLU A 27 19.09 -6.17 -1.82
CA GLU A 27 19.14 -4.93 -1.03
C GLU A 27 17.74 -4.31 -0.81
N ASP A 28 16.96 -4.12 -1.87
CA ASP A 28 15.61 -3.58 -1.76
C ASP A 28 14.70 -4.40 -0.82
N CYS A 29 14.69 -5.74 -0.97
CA CYS A 29 13.84 -6.61 -0.17
C CYS A 29 14.28 -6.63 1.31
N TYR A 30 15.58 -6.47 1.55
CA TYR A 30 16.12 -6.28 2.88
C TYR A 30 15.60 -4.97 3.49
N PHE A 31 15.72 -3.84 2.79
CA PHE A 31 15.23 -2.55 3.28
C PHE A 31 13.72 -2.51 3.51
N ASP A 32 12.93 -3.05 2.57
CA ASP A 32 11.47 -3.16 2.71
C ASP A 32 11.07 -3.88 4.01
N SER A 33 11.88 -4.86 4.43
CA SER A 33 11.60 -5.67 5.61
C SER A 33 12.19 -5.08 6.90
N ALA A 34 13.42 -4.55 6.83
CA ALA A 34 14.14 -3.99 7.96
C ALA A 34 13.66 -2.59 8.35
N MET A 35 13.09 -1.83 7.41
CA MET A 35 12.60 -0.47 7.61
C MET A 35 11.13 -0.35 7.17
N PRO A 36 10.21 -1.06 7.87
CA PRO A 36 8.81 -1.08 7.49
C PRO A 36 8.21 0.32 7.56
N GLN A 37 7.62 0.74 6.46
CA GLN A 37 6.91 2.01 6.39
C GLN A 37 5.55 1.87 7.07
N ASN A 38 5.14 2.90 7.82
CA ASN A 38 3.91 2.86 8.62
C ASN A 38 2.79 3.67 7.94
N PRO A 39 1.81 3.03 7.27
CA PRO A 39 0.73 3.73 6.58
C PRO A 39 -0.21 4.47 7.52
N CYS A 40 -0.28 4.06 8.79
CA CYS A 40 -1.14 4.65 9.82
C CYS A 40 -0.35 5.53 10.81
N ASN A 41 0.73 6.19 10.37
CA ASN A 41 1.51 7.08 11.24
C ASN A 41 0.68 8.33 11.61
N PRO A 42 0.38 8.58 12.91
CA PRO A 42 -0.49 9.67 13.33
C PRO A 42 0.10 11.07 13.10
N VAL A 43 1.42 11.23 13.23
CA VAL A 43 2.10 12.52 12.99
C VAL A 43 2.03 12.88 11.50
N ALA A 44 2.31 11.90 10.64
CA ALA A 44 2.16 12.07 9.20
C ALA A 44 0.71 12.39 8.82
N GLN A 45 -0.27 11.67 9.40
CA GLN A 45 -1.69 11.92 9.17
C GLN A 45 -2.08 13.34 9.58
N SER A 46 -1.69 13.80 10.77
CA SER A 46 -2.00 15.16 11.23
C SER A 46 -1.43 16.25 10.32
N SER A 47 -0.32 15.97 9.64
CA SER A 47 0.30 16.88 8.69
C SER A 47 -0.46 16.89 7.37
N THR A 48 -0.96 15.72 6.93
CA THR A 48 -1.85 15.62 5.78
C THR A 48 -3.20 16.28 6.04
N ASP A 49 -3.80 16.11 7.21
CA ASP A 49 -5.07 16.76 7.55
C ASP A 49 -4.95 18.29 7.44
N LYS A 50 -3.89 18.89 8.00
CA LYS A 50 -3.60 20.34 7.85
C LYS A 50 -3.41 20.78 6.40
N PHE A 51 -2.79 19.93 5.58
CA PHE A 51 -2.66 20.20 4.15
C PHE A 51 -4.03 20.20 3.46
N LEU A 52 -4.90 19.24 3.76
CA LEU A 52 -6.25 19.16 3.19
C LEU A 52 -7.13 20.34 3.66
N GLU A 53 -6.98 20.80 4.90
CA GLU A 53 -7.66 22.00 5.40
C GLU A 53 -7.26 23.26 4.61
N ALA A 54 -6.00 23.37 4.22
CA ALA A 54 -5.47 24.54 3.51
C ALA A 54 -5.70 24.50 1.99
N PHE A 55 -5.64 23.32 1.38
CA PHE A 55 -5.61 23.15 -0.08
C PHE A 55 -6.82 22.37 -0.65
N GLY A 56 -7.68 21.85 0.21
CA GLY A 56 -8.84 21.04 -0.16
C GLY A 56 -8.53 19.55 -0.36
N GLU A 57 -9.57 18.81 -0.72
CA GLU A 57 -9.48 17.36 -0.96
C GLU A 57 -8.68 17.01 -2.22
N VAL A 58 -7.91 15.93 -2.14
CA VAL A 58 -7.12 15.40 -3.27
C VAL A 58 -8.00 14.52 -4.13
N LYS A 59 -8.17 14.91 -5.40
CA LYS A 59 -8.92 14.12 -6.38
C LYS A 59 -8.05 13.03 -6.99
N PRO A 60 -8.65 11.91 -7.45
CA PRO A 60 -7.91 10.83 -8.10
C PRO A 60 -7.09 11.27 -9.32
N GLU A 61 -7.52 12.31 -10.02
CA GLU A 61 -6.79 12.87 -11.18
C GLU A 61 -5.46 13.55 -10.79
N GLN A 62 -5.28 13.89 -9.51
CA GLN A 62 -4.07 14.51 -8.98
C GLN A 62 -3.06 13.47 -8.47
N LEU A 63 -3.42 12.18 -8.46
CA LEU A 63 -2.51 11.10 -8.10
C LEU A 63 -1.53 10.80 -9.23
N LEU A 64 -0.38 10.20 -8.88
CA LEU A 64 0.49 9.59 -9.87
C LEU A 64 -0.25 8.43 -10.56
N GLU A 65 0.11 8.15 -11.82
CA GLU A 65 -0.59 7.16 -12.64
C GLU A 65 -0.70 5.79 -11.97
N GLU A 66 0.37 5.30 -11.35
CA GLU A 66 0.38 4.00 -10.67
C GLU A 66 -0.50 3.99 -9.41
N GLN A 67 -0.49 5.09 -8.66
CA GLN A 67 -1.36 5.25 -7.48
C GLN A 67 -2.84 5.26 -7.89
N ARG A 68 -3.16 5.99 -8.96
CA ARG A 68 -4.52 6.06 -9.52
C ARG A 68 -4.99 4.69 -9.99
N LYS A 69 -4.16 3.96 -10.76
CA LYS A 69 -4.49 2.61 -11.23
C LYS A 69 -4.81 1.64 -10.09
N VAL A 70 -4.00 1.66 -9.02
CA VAL A 70 -4.25 0.83 -7.83
C VAL A 70 -5.54 1.26 -7.11
N TYR A 71 -5.77 2.56 -6.97
CA TYR A 71 -6.99 3.09 -6.36
C TYR A 71 -8.26 2.72 -7.14
N GLU A 72 -8.25 2.91 -8.46
CA GLU A 72 -9.37 2.54 -9.34
C GLU A 72 -9.66 1.05 -9.24
N PHE A 73 -8.63 0.21 -9.24
CA PHE A 73 -8.78 -1.23 -9.07
C PHE A 73 -9.40 -1.64 -7.73
N ILE A 74 -9.04 -0.96 -6.63
CA ILE A 74 -9.68 -1.16 -5.32
C ILE A 74 -11.14 -0.74 -5.37
N ARG A 75 -11.46 0.40 -6.02
CA ARG A 75 -12.84 0.90 -6.16
C ARG A 75 -13.73 0.00 -6.99
N GLU A 76 -13.24 -0.46 -8.13
CA GLU A 76 -14.01 -1.32 -9.05
C GLU A 76 -14.41 -2.66 -8.42
N ARG A 77 -13.63 -3.13 -7.44
CA ARG A 77 -13.85 -4.43 -6.79
C ARG A 77 -14.42 -4.33 -5.39
N GLU A 78 -14.49 -3.12 -4.83
CA GLU A 78 -14.89 -2.77 -3.46
C GLU A 78 -14.02 -3.36 -2.34
N LYS A 79 -13.47 -4.57 -2.52
CA LYS A 79 -12.51 -5.21 -1.64
C LYS A 79 -11.53 -6.05 -2.46
N VAL A 80 -10.25 -5.90 -2.17
CA VAL A 80 -9.18 -6.68 -2.81
C VAL A 80 -8.10 -7.01 -1.78
N THR A 81 -7.49 -8.18 -1.90
CA THR A 81 -6.33 -8.53 -1.07
C THR A 81 -5.06 -7.85 -1.61
N SER A 82 -4.06 -7.66 -0.75
CA SER A 82 -2.76 -7.14 -1.20
C SER A 82 -2.13 -8.01 -2.29
N MET A 83 -2.26 -9.34 -2.17
CA MET A 83 -1.74 -10.30 -3.14
C MET A 83 -2.35 -10.13 -4.53
N GLU A 84 -3.66 -9.87 -4.63
CA GLU A 84 -4.31 -9.60 -5.92
C GLU A 84 -3.76 -8.34 -6.59
N ILE A 85 -3.50 -7.29 -5.82
CA ILE A 85 -2.92 -6.04 -6.34
C ILE A 85 -1.49 -6.30 -6.85
N LEU A 86 -0.65 -6.96 -6.06
CA LEU A 86 0.73 -7.29 -6.44
C LEU A 86 0.77 -8.09 -7.75
N GLN A 87 -0.07 -9.12 -7.86
CA GLN A 87 -0.15 -9.94 -9.08
C GLN A 87 -0.68 -9.15 -10.27
N LYS A 88 -1.73 -8.34 -10.08
CA LYS A 88 -2.36 -7.57 -11.17
C LYS A 88 -1.40 -6.56 -11.80
N PHE A 89 -0.61 -5.88 -10.97
CA PHE A 89 0.28 -4.82 -11.41
C PHE A 89 1.74 -5.25 -11.54
N SER A 90 2.06 -6.51 -11.23
CA SER A 90 3.43 -7.04 -11.27
C SER A 90 4.42 -6.18 -10.47
N MET A 91 3.99 -5.70 -9.30
CA MET A 91 4.77 -4.82 -8.42
C MET A 91 5.17 -5.54 -7.13
N ARG A 92 6.16 -4.99 -6.44
CA ARG A 92 6.67 -5.52 -5.16
C ARG A 92 5.86 -5.00 -3.97
N GLN A 93 5.98 -5.69 -2.84
CA GLN A 93 5.29 -5.32 -1.61
C GLN A 93 5.65 -3.90 -1.12
N GLY A 94 6.92 -3.49 -1.23
CA GLY A 94 7.35 -2.13 -0.90
C GLY A 94 6.64 -1.07 -1.74
N GLU A 95 6.53 -1.30 -3.04
CA GLU A 95 5.86 -0.38 -3.98
C GLU A 95 4.38 -0.23 -3.66
N LEU A 96 3.68 -1.36 -3.41
CA LEU A 96 2.29 -1.32 -2.96
C LEU A 96 2.15 -0.58 -1.63
N THR A 97 3.09 -0.79 -0.70
CA THR A 97 3.08 -0.11 0.60
C THR A 97 3.21 1.41 0.43
N GLN A 98 4.10 1.89 -0.44
CA GLN A 98 4.27 3.31 -0.76
C GLN A 98 3.00 3.91 -1.37
N ILE A 99 2.39 3.22 -2.33
CA ILE A 99 1.12 3.64 -2.93
C ILE A 99 0.04 3.71 -1.85
N PHE A 100 -0.06 2.68 -1.02
CA PHE A 100 -1.09 2.60 0.02
C PHE A 100 -0.93 3.67 1.11
N ILE A 101 0.30 4.08 1.43
CA ILE A 101 0.55 5.24 2.32
C ILE A 101 -0.12 6.49 1.77
N VAL A 102 0.02 6.76 0.47
CA VAL A 102 -0.59 7.92 -0.19
C VAL A 102 -2.12 7.81 -0.16
N LEU A 103 -2.67 6.67 -0.59
CA LEU A 103 -4.11 6.46 -0.61
C LEU A 103 -4.75 6.54 0.79
N ARG A 104 -4.06 6.03 1.81
CA ARG A 104 -4.51 6.10 3.21
C ARG A 104 -4.55 7.51 3.74
N ARG A 105 -3.47 8.28 3.51
CA ARG A 105 -3.33 9.65 4.02
C ARG A 105 -4.38 10.60 3.44
N PHE A 106 -4.68 10.44 2.16
CA PHE A 106 -5.72 11.21 1.47
C PHE A 106 -7.13 10.64 1.64
N LYS A 107 -7.34 9.68 2.54
CA LYS A 107 -8.65 9.10 2.84
C LYS A 107 -9.34 8.54 1.59
N LEU A 108 -8.57 7.91 0.70
CA LEU A 108 -9.06 7.29 -0.53
C LEU A 108 -9.26 5.78 -0.35
N ALA A 109 -8.33 5.11 0.33
CA ALA A 109 -8.43 3.68 0.63
C ALA A 109 -7.97 3.38 2.06
N LYS A 110 -8.50 2.30 2.64
CA LYS A 110 -8.14 1.84 3.98
C LYS A 110 -7.99 0.32 4.00
N GLY A 111 -7.32 -0.17 5.05
CA GLY A 111 -7.28 -1.60 5.34
C GLY A 111 -8.49 -1.98 6.18
N ALA A 112 -9.20 -3.04 5.81
CA ALA A 112 -10.33 -3.58 6.55
C ALA A 112 -10.11 -5.08 6.81
N ARG A 113 -10.41 -5.52 8.03
CA ARG A 113 -10.42 -6.95 8.36
C ARG A 113 -11.82 -7.49 8.14
N ILE A 114 -11.97 -8.42 7.20
CA ILE A 114 -13.24 -9.05 6.80
C ILE A 114 -13.00 -10.56 6.86
N ASP A 115 -13.84 -11.31 7.58
CA ASP A 115 -13.72 -12.77 7.70
C ASP A 115 -12.31 -13.27 8.09
N ASN A 116 -11.65 -12.55 9.00
CA ASN A 116 -10.28 -12.82 9.48
C ASN A 116 -9.15 -12.60 8.45
N GLU A 117 -9.46 -12.03 7.28
CA GLU A 117 -8.49 -11.65 6.26
C GLU A 117 -8.44 -10.12 6.09
N ILE A 118 -7.29 -9.60 5.65
CA ILE A 118 -7.07 -8.15 5.48
C ILE A 118 -7.27 -7.81 4.00
N TYR A 119 -8.19 -6.88 3.75
CA TYR A 119 -8.49 -6.33 2.43
C TYR A 119 -8.12 -4.85 2.37
N CYS A 120 -7.72 -4.41 1.18
CA CYS A 120 -7.74 -3.01 0.77
C CYS A 120 -9.14 -2.69 0.24
N VAL A 121 -9.75 -1.65 0.79
CA VAL A 121 -11.12 -1.22 0.45
C VAL A 121 -11.15 0.31 0.25
N PRO A 122 -12.13 0.85 -0.51
CA PRO A 122 -12.40 2.29 -0.53
C PRO A 122 -12.60 2.86 0.87
N TRP A 123 -12.33 4.15 1.05
CA TRP A 123 -12.44 4.77 2.37
C TRP A 123 -13.87 4.72 2.93
N ASP A 124 -14.85 4.91 2.06
CA ASP A 124 -16.28 4.85 2.34
C ASP A 124 -16.82 3.42 2.51
N TYR A 125 -16.01 2.38 2.26
CA TYR A 125 -16.46 0.99 2.38
C TYR A 125 -17.03 0.69 3.78
N GLY A 126 -18.25 0.14 3.80
CA GLY A 126 -18.99 -0.24 4.99
C GLY A 126 -19.66 0.94 5.73
N ILE A 127 -19.63 2.15 5.17
CA ILE A 127 -20.45 3.27 5.65
C ILE A 127 -21.79 3.21 4.92
N SER A 128 -22.82 2.66 5.57
CA SER A 128 -24.20 2.78 5.08
C SER A 128 -24.65 4.24 5.23
N GLU A 129 -25.12 4.88 4.16
CA GLU A 129 -25.83 6.17 4.18
C GLU A 129 -27.24 6.07 4.82
N ASP A 130 -27.38 5.32 5.92
CA ASP A 130 -28.65 5.10 6.64
C ASP A 130 -28.62 5.73 8.04
N TYR A 131 -28.12 6.97 8.13
CA TYR A 131 -28.38 7.84 9.28
C TYR A 131 -28.64 9.28 8.80
N ASP A 132 -29.69 9.44 7.99
CA ASP A 132 -30.42 10.71 7.88
C ASP A 132 -31.82 10.46 8.46
N GLU A 133 -32.00 10.76 9.75
CA GLU A 133 -33.24 11.27 10.39
C GLU A 133 -33.13 11.15 11.93
N GLU A 134 -32.78 12.26 12.60
CA GLU A 134 -33.64 12.95 13.59
C GLU A 134 -33.02 14.31 14.02
#